data_AF-X0WB74-F1
#
_entry.id   AF-X0WB74-F1
#
_cell.length_a   1.000
_cell.length_b   1.000
_cell.length_c   1.000
_cell.angle_alpha   90.00
_cell.angle_beta   90.00
_cell.angle_gamma   90.00
#
_symmetry.space_group_name_H-M   'P 1'
#
loop_
_entity.id
_entity.type
_entity.pdbx_description
1 polymer ?
#
loop_
_entity_poly.entity_id
_entity_poly.type
_entity_poly.pdbx_seq_one_letter_code
_entity_poly.pdbx_strand_id
1 'polypeptide(L)'
;IISEIDGTVEVTHTDGASIVKVISSEFYLDEYPILPGAELAVTDGQSVDAGSILFSLPEKTPKKTKKRLPAVSHGEAGQSQSIVARVTGQVVIEGDHVYVRYEEMEEREYSVPHGAYLLVRSGDKVKAGDRVTRGPIAPHDILRIMGKDAVQQYLIDEIQKVYRAQGVTIHDKHIAVITRRILSNVRIISSGDTKLLPGELVDRFDYEDINAKVLAEGGEPATAQAALLGITRASLSKDSWLAAASFQETGRVLVDAAIKG
;
A
#
# COMPACT_ATOMS: atom_id res chain seq x y z
N ILE A 1 -15.70 -8.42 8.72
CA ILE A 1 -14.64 -8.49 7.69
C ILE A 1 -15.02 -7.54 6.57
N ILE A 2 -14.07 -6.73 6.09
CA ILE A 2 -14.23 -5.82 4.96
C ILE A 2 -13.24 -6.19 3.85
N SER A 3 -13.59 -5.93 2.59
CA SER A 3 -12.70 -6.18 1.45
C SER A 3 -11.53 -5.21 1.48
N GLU A 4 -10.32 -5.69 1.19
CA GLU A 4 -9.11 -4.86 1.11
C GLU A 4 -8.83 -4.39 -0.32
N ILE A 5 -9.34 -5.14 -1.30
CA ILE A 5 -9.16 -4.89 -2.72
C ILE A 5 -10.52 -4.79 -3.41
N ASP A 6 -10.55 -4.06 -4.51
CA ASP A 6 -11.65 -4.10 -5.46
C ASP A 6 -11.59 -5.44 -6.19
N GLY A 7 -12.72 -6.08 -6.47
CA GLY A 7 -12.66 -7.35 -7.19
C GLY A 7 -13.95 -8.13 -7.24
N THR A 8 -13.85 -9.32 -7.80
CA THR A 8 -14.93 -10.30 -7.83
C THR A 8 -14.76 -11.30 -6.68
N VAL A 9 -15.84 -11.59 -5.98
CA VAL A 9 -15.85 -12.50 -4.84
C VAL A 9 -16.04 -13.94 -5.32
N GLU A 10 -15.18 -14.85 -4.88
CA GLU A 10 -15.39 -16.30 -4.94
C GLU A 10 -15.55 -16.84 -3.52
N VAL A 11 -16.65 -17.56 -3.25
CA VAL A 11 -16.90 -18.14 -1.93
C VAL A 11 -16.77 -19.65 -2.00
N THR A 12 -15.73 -20.18 -1.36
CA THR A 12 -15.50 -21.62 -1.23
C THR A 12 -15.90 -22.07 0.18
N HIS A 13 -16.70 -23.12 0.27
CA HIS A 13 -17.08 -23.73 1.53
C HIS A 13 -16.21 -24.97 1.75
N THR A 14 -15.28 -24.89 2.70
CA THR A 14 -14.42 -26.02 3.10
C THR A 14 -14.86 -26.46 4.50
N ASP A 15 -14.82 -27.76 4.79
CA ASP A 15 -15.33 -28.37 6.03
C ASP A 15 -14.84 -27.64 7.31
N GLY A 16 -15.66 -26.73 7.82
CA GLY A 16 -15.43 -25.95 9.05
C GLY A 16 -15.28 -24.43 8.90
N ALA A 17 -14.96 -23.91 7.70
CA ALA A 17 -14.82 -22.47 7.46
C ALA A 17 -15.16 -22.08 6.02
N SER A 18 -15.84 -20.95 5.84
CA SER A 18 -16.04 -20.36 4.52
C SER A 18 -14.82 -19.51 4.19
N ILE A 19 -14.18 -19.78 3.05
CA ILE A 19 -13.09 -18.96 2.54
C ILE A 19 -13.69 -18.04 1.49
N VAL A 20 -13.59 -16.74 1.73
CA VAL A 20 -13.98 -15.72 0.75
C VAL A 20 -12.71 -15.25 0.08
N LYS A 21 -12.57 -15.52 -1.21
CA LYS A 21 -11.48 -15.04 -2.05
C LYS A 21 -11.96 -13.85 -2.84
N VAL A 22 -11.24 -12.73 -2.79
CA VAL A 22 -11.49 -11.58 -3.66
C VAL A 22 -10.38 -11.57 -4.69
N ILE A 23 -10.75 -11.48 -5.96
CA ILE A 23 -9.82 -11.46 -7.09
C ILE A 23 -9.96 -10.12 -7.81
N SER A 24 -8.87 -9.36 -7.84
CA SER A 24 -8.70 -8.21 -8.72
C SER A 24 -7.86 -8.63 -9.93
N SER A 25 -8.29 -8.25 -11.12
CA SER A 25 -7.57 -8.49 -12.37
C SER A 25 -7.48 -7.18 -13.14
N GLU A 26 -6.28 -6.64 -13.31
CA GLU A 26 -6.01 -5.44 -14.10
C GLU A 26 -5.09 -5.76 -15.28
N PHE A 27 -5.42 -5.22 -16.46
CA PHE A 27 -4.62 -5.36 -17.66
C PHE A 27 -3.72 -4.14 -17.83
N TYR A 28 -2.43 -4.39 -17.95
CA TYR A 28 -1.41 -3.38 -18.20
C TYR A 28 -0.78 -3.58 -19.58
N LEU A 29 -0.29 -2.50 -20.15
CA LEU A 29 0.36 -2.45 -21.44
C LEU A 29 1.75 -1.83 -21.27
N ASP A 30 2.81 -2.59 -21.55
CA ASP A 30 4.17 -2.08 -21.58
C ASP A 30 4.59 -1.80 -23.02
N GLU A 31 5.01 -0.56 -23.31
CA GLU A 31 5.28 -0.08 -24.66
C GLU A 31 6.77 -0.13 -25.01
N TYR A 32 7.10 -0.73 -26.16
CA TYR A 32 8.44 -0.80 -26.70
C TYR A 32 8.48 -0.15 -28.09
N PRO A 33 9.12 1.03 -28.24
CA PRO A 33 9.29 1.63 -29.55
C PRO A 33 10.28 0.81 -30.38
N ILE A 34 9.89 0.42 -31.59
CA ILE A 34 10.79 -0.28 -32.52
C ILE A 34 11.76 0.74 -33.10
N LEU A 35 13.05 0.43 -33.12
CA LEU A 35 14.04 1.24 -33.83
C LEU A 35 14.03 0.88 -35.32
N PRO A 36 14.02 1.85 -36.25
CA PRO A 36 13.96 1.58 -37.68
C PRO A 36 15.19 0.77 -38.14
N GLY A 37 14.96 -0.48 -38.55
CA GLY A 37 15.98 -1.44 -38.96
C GLY A 37 16.20 -2.63 -38.01
N ALA A 38 15.39 -2.78 -36.96
CA ALA A 38 15.42 -3.95 -36.08
C ALA A 38 14.75 -5.19 -36.70
N GLU A 39 15.33 -6.37 -36.48
CA GLU A 39 14.70 -7.66 -36.79
C GLU A 39 13.89 -8.12 -35.58
N LEU A 40 12.58 -8.30 -35.78
CA LEU A 40 11.66 -8.80 -34.74
C LEU A 40 11.93 -10.29 -34.51
N ALA A 41 12.21 -10.66 -33.26
CA ALA A 41 12.44 -12.04 -32.86
C ALA A 41 11.14 -12.74 -32.39
N VAL A 42 10.07 -11.98 -32.20
CA VAL A 42 8.78 -12.45 -31.66
C VAL A 42 7.66 -12.26 -32.68
N THR A 43 6.66 -13.16 -32.62
CA THR A 43 5.47 -13.11 -33.47
C THR A 43 4.33 -12.39 -32.76
N ASP A 44 3.44 -11.72 -33.50
CA ASP A 44 2.22 -11.12 -32.97
C ASP A 44 1.35 -12.20 -32.27
N GLY A 45 0.98 -11.94 -31.01
CA GLY A 45 0.24 -12.87 -30.14
C GLY A 45 1.09 -13.89 -29.37
N GLN A 46 2.42 -13.87 -29.50
CA GLN A 46 3.29 -14.79 -28.76
C GLN A 46 3.39 -14.39 -27.27
N SER A 47 3.22 -15.36 -26.37
CA SER A 47 3.55 -15.18 -24.95
C SER A 47 5.07 -15.18 -24.76
N VAL A 48 5.58 -14.14 -24.13
CA VAL A 48 7.00 -13.95 -23.83
C VAL A 48 7.21 -13.89 -22.32
N ASP A 49 8.30 -14.50 -21.85
CA ASP A 49 8.75 -14.37 -20.45
C ASP A 49 9.64 -13.14 -20.27
N ALA A 50 9.69 -12.59 -19.06
CA ALA A 50 10.62 -11.54 -18.69
C ALA A 50 12.08 -11.93 -19.03
N GLY A 51 12.76 -11.08 -19.80
CA GLY A 51 14.10 -11.34 -20.34
C GLY A 51 14.13 -11.89 -21.77
N SER A 52 12.98 -12.22 -22.37
CA SER A 52 12.91 -12.66 -23.77
C SER A 52 13.26 -11.52 -24.73
N ILE A 53 14.04 -11.81 -25.77
CA ILE A 53 14.45 -10.81 -26.76
C ILE A 53 13.24 -10.47 -27.65
N LEU A 54 12.82 -9.20 -27.66
CA LEU A 54 11.70 -8.72 -28.48
C LEU A 54 12.17 -8.41 -29.91
N PHE A 55 13.28 -7.68 -30.04
CA PHE A 55 13.92 -7.40 -31.33
C PHE A 55 15.42 -7.15 -31.16
N SER A 56 16.17 -7.49 -32.19
CA SER A 56 17.62 -7.29 -32.27
C SER A 56 17.99 -6.39 -33.43
N LEU A 57 18.87 -5.40 -33.21
CA LEU A 57 19.45 -4.64 -34.31
C LEU A 57 20.53 -5.49 -35.02
N PRO A 58 20.45 -5.69 -36.35
CA PRO A 58 21.55 -6.27 -37.11
C PRO A 58 22.72 -5.28 -37.15
N GLU A 59 23.91 -5.75 -36.78
CA GLU A 59 25.14 -4.98 -37.01
C GLU A 59 25.32 -4.71 -38.51
N LYS A 60 25.49 -3.44 -38.89
CA LYS A 60 26.14 -3.11 -40.16
C LYS A 60 27.58 -3.61 -40.07
N THR A 61 27.87 -4.81 -40.61
CA THR A 61 29.24 -5.29 -40.81
C THR A 61 30.05 -4.26 -41.61
N PRO A 62 31.14 -3.66 -41.08
CA PRO A 62 32.08 -2.94 -41.92
C PRO A 62 32.91 -3.94 -42.72
N LYS A 63 32.90 -3.78 -44.04
CA LYS A 63 33.66 -4.59 -45.01
C LYS A 63 35.14 -4.70 -44.62
N LYS A 64 35.65 -5.94 -44.68
CA LYS A 64 37.06 -6.35 -44.56
C LYS A 64 38.01 -5.38 -45.28
N THR A 65 38.88 -4.70 -44.54
CA THR A 65 40.12 -4.16 -45.09
C THR A 65 41.29 -4.52 -44.17
N LYS A 66 42.21 -5.34 -44.69
CA LYS A 66 43.44 -5.79 -44.00
C LYS A 66 44.38 -4.59 -43.78
N LYS A 67 44.79 -4.31 -42.52
CA LYS A 67 46.19 -3.96 -42.18
C LYS A 67 46.43 -3.78 -40.66
N ARG A 68 47.21 -4.73 -40.13
CA ARG A 68 48.36 -4.63 -39.20
C ARG A 68 48.21 -4.05 -37.77
N LEU A 69 48.70 -4.92 -36.87
CA LEU A 69 49.42 -4.76 -35.58
C LEU A 69 48.59 -4.84 -34.28
N PRO A 70 49.07 -5.59 -33.26
CA PRO A 70 48.31 -5.89 -32.06
C PRO A 70 48.51 -4.79 -31.01
N ALA A 71 47.41 -4.33 -30.44
CA ALA A 71 47.40 -3.59 -29.19
C ALA A 71 46.39 -4.27 -28.27
N VAL A 72 46.85 -4.57 -27.06
CA VAL A 72 46.10 -5.23 -25.99
C VAL A 72 44.81 -4.47 -25.77
N SER A 73 43.70 -5.04 -26.25
CA SER A 73 42.35 -4.54 -26.05
C SER A 73 41.70 -5.47 -25.04
N HIS A 74 41.50 -4.98 -23.81
CA HIS A 74 40.38 -5.44 -23.01
C HIS A 74 39.12 -4.93 -23.73
N GLY A 75 38.72 -5.67 -24.77
CA GLY A 75 37.55 -5.38 -25.56
C GLY A 75 36.33 -5.86 -24.79
N GLU A 76 35.61 -4.91 -24.19
CA GLU A 76 34.22 -5.10 -23.84
C GLU A 76 33.50 -5.63 -25.09
N ALA A 77 33.02 -6.87 -24.97
CA ALA A 77 32.29 -7.55 -26.01
C ALA A 77 31.18 -6.62 -26.50
N GLY A 78 31.14 -6.40 -27.83
CA GLY A 78 30.07 -5.66 -28.48
C GLY A 78 28.73 -6.20 -28.05
N GLN A 79 28.04 -5.44 -27.20
CA GLN A 79 26.68 -5.78 -26.82
C GLN A 79 25.79 -5.39 -28.00
N SER A 80 25.38 -6.39 -28.77
CA SER A 80 24.17 -6.30 -29.58
C SER A 80 23.07 -5.68 -28.72
N GLN A 81 22.60 -4.48 -29.06
CA GLN A 81 21.49 -3.84 -28.37
C GLN A 81 20.22 -4.63 -28.66
N SER A 82 20.01 -5.66 -27.86
CA SER A 82 18.82 -6.50 -27.87
C SER A 82 17.90 -5.94 -26.79
N ILE A 83 16.72 -5.50 -27.19
CA ILE A 83 15.72 -5.05 -26.22
C ILE A 83 15.00 -6.29 -25.73
N VAL A 84 15.07 -6.52 -24.43
CA VAL A 84 14.42 -7.62 -23.74
C VAL A 84 13.09 -7.16 -23.15
N ALA A 85 12.12 -8.07 -23.09
CA ALA A 85 10.87 -7.86 -22.40
C ALA A 85 11.13 -7.67 -20.90
N ARG A 86 10.63 -6.57 -20.32
CA ARG A 86 10.68 -6.27 -18.88
C ARG A 86 9.67 -7.09 -18.09
N VAL A 87 8.56 -7.46 -18.74
CA VAL A 87 7.41 -8.12 -18.13
C VAL A 87 7.00 -9.35 -18.95
N THR A 88 6.53 -10.38 -18.26
CA THR A 88 5.93 -11.56 -18.89
C THR A 88 4.54 -11.20 -19.38
N GLY A 89 4.23 -11.46 -20.65
CA GLY A 89 2.94 -11.09 -21.21
C GLY A 89 2.74 -11.54 -22.65
N GLN A 90 1.61 -11.16 -23.23
CA GLN A 90 1.31 -11.38 -24.64
C GLN A 90 1.81 -10.19 -25.45
N VAL A 91 2.59 -10.47 -26.49
CA VAL A 91 3.06 -9.44 -27.41
C VAL A 91 1.96 -9.11 -28.42
N VAL A 92 1.63 -7.83 -28.56
CA VAL A 92 0.77 -7.27 -29.59
C VAL A 92 1.61 -6.29 -30.40
N ILE A 93 1.73 -6.53 -31.71
CA ILE A 93 2.55 -5.68 -32.59
C ILE A 93 1.62 -4.76 -33.37
N GLU A 94 1.69 -3.46 -33.11
CA GLU A 94 0.93 -2.44 -33.84
C GLU A 94 1.88 -1.40 -34.45
N GLY A 95 2.07 -1.47 -35.77
CA GLY A 95 2.89 -0.51 -36.52
C GLY A 95 4.36 -0.52 -36.10
N ASP A 96 4.86 0.62 -35.62
CA ASP A 96 6.25 0.84 -35.16
C ASP A 96 6.43 0.60 -33.64
N HIS A 97 5.42 0.00 -32.98
CA HIS A 97 5.40 -0.22 -31.54
C HIS A 97 5.09 -1.69 -31.23
N VAL A 98 5.84 -2.26 -30.28
CA VAL A 98 5.57 -3.56 -29.68
C VAL A 98 4.95 -3.31 -28.32
N TYR A 99 3.75 -3.84 -28.09
CA TYR A 99 3.05 -3.77 -26.82
C TYR A 99 3.14 -5.13 -26.13
N VAL A 100 3.55 -5.16 -24.87
CA VAL A 100 3.44 -6.37 -24.05
C VAL A 100 2.26 -6.19 -23.11
N ARG A 101 1.16 -6.90 -23.38
CA ARG A 101 -0.01 -6.93 -22.51
C ARG A 101 0.20 -7.97 -21.42
N TYR A 102 0.20 -7.54 -20.17
CA TYR A 102 0.25 -8.43 -19.01
C TYR A 102 -0.98 -8.23 -18.12
N GLU A 103 -1.41 -9.30 -17.46
CA GLU A 103 -2.50 -9.26 -16.49
C GLU A 103 -1.89 -9.37 -15.10
N GLU A 104 -2.14 -8.37 -14.26
CA GLU A 104 -1.79 -8.41 -12.85
C GLU A 104 -3.01 -8.89 -12.07
N MET A 105 -2.87 -10.07 -11.46
CA MET A 105 -3.92 -10.69 -10.65
C MET A 105 -3.52 -10.56 -9.19
N GLU A 106 -4.28 -9.76 -8.42
CA GLU A 106 -4.14 -9.71 -6.97
C GLU A 106 -5.29 -10.50 -6.33
N GLU A 107 -4.94 -11.48 -5.50
CA GLU A 107 -5.91 -12.29 -4.78
C GLU A 107 -5.76 -12.13 -3.26
N ARG A 108 -6.91 -12.04 -2.57
CA ARG A 108 -6.96 -11.90 -1.12
C ARG A 108 -7.96 -12.87 -0.51
N GLU A 109 -7.47 -13.72 0.38
CA GLU A 109 -8.28 -14.73 1.05
C GLU A 109 -8.68 -14.28 2.46
N TYR A 110 -9.97 -14.41 2.77
CA TYR A 110 -10.54 -14.13 4.07
C TYR A 110 -11.16 -15.40 4.66
N SER A 111 -10.65 -15.83 5.81
CA SER A 111 -11.25 -16.93 6.57
C SER A 111 -12.44 -16.43 7.37
N VAL A 112 -13.62 -16.97 7.07
CA VAL A 112 -14.89 -16.64 7.72
C VAL A 112 -15.37 -17.84 8.55
N PRO A 113 -15.58 -17.68 9.87
CA PRO A 113 -16.16 -18.73 10.70
C PRO A 113 -17.57 -19.11 10.22
N HIS A 114 -17.92 -20.40 10.26
CA HIS A 114 -19.20 -20.94 9.77
C HIS A 114 -20.46 -20.30 10.38
N GLY A 115 -20.35 -19.71 11.59
CA GLY A 115 -21.47 -19.01 12.24
C GLY A 115 -21.68 -17.56 11.78
N ALA A 116 -20.78 -17.01 10.97
CA ALA A 116 -20.87 -15.64 10.49
C ALA A 116 -21.76 -15.56 9.25
N TYR A 117 -22.72 -14.64 9.27
CA TYR A 117 -23.57 -14.38 8.10
C TYR A 117 -22.77 -13.61 7.05
N LEU A 118 -22.58 -14.21 5.88
CA LEU A 118 -22.00 -13.56 4.70
C LEU A 118 -23.00 -12.58 4.08
N LEU A 119 -22.53 -11.39 3.70
CA LEU A 119 -23.32 -10.38 2.99
C LEU A 119 -23.13 -10.45 1.47
N VAL A 120 -22.05 -11.08 1.03
CA VAL A 120 -21.64 -11.20 -0.38
C VAL A 120 -21.84 -12.63 -0.88
N ARG A 121 -22.09 -12.77 -2.19
CA ARG A 121 -22.24 -14.05 -2.89
C ARG A 121 -21.09 -14.26 -3.88
N SER A 122 -20.88 -15.51 -4.29
CA SER A 122 -19.92 -15.82 -5.35
C SER A 122 -20.35 -15.14 -6.65
N GLY A 123 -19.45 -14.40 -7.29
CA GLY A 123 -19.70 -13.58 -8.46
C GLY A 123 -20.06 -12.12 -8.18
N ASP A 124 -20.24 -11.71 -6.91
CA ASP A 124 -20.50 -10.31 -6.58
C ASP A 124 -19.25 -9.46 -6.79
N LYS A 125 -19.44 -8.24 -7.29
CA LYS A 125 -18.38 -7.23 -7.36
C LYS A 125 -18.37 -6.41 -6.08
N VAL A 126 -17.23 -6.37 -5.42
CA VAL A 126 -17.02 -5.61 -4.18
C VAL A 126 -15.97 -4.54 -4.39
N LYS A 127 -16.11 -3.44 -3.67
CA LYS A 127 -15.08 -2.41 -3.54
C LYS A 127 -14.28 -2.59 -2.26
N ALA A 128 -13.06 -2.07 -2.23
CA ALA A 128 -12.27 -1.93 -1.03
C ALA A 128 -13.07 -1.15 0.03
N GLY A 129 -13.22 -1.77 1.20
CA GLY A 129 -14.05 -1.28 2.30
C GLY A 129 -15.44 -1.91 2.41
N ASP A 130 -15.92 -2.62 1.38
CA ASP A 130 -17.24 -3.26 1.42
C ASP A 130 -17.30 -4.41 2.43
N ARG A 131 -18.46 -4.56 3.07
CA ARG A 131 -18.65 -5.54 4.15
C ARG A 131 -18.86 -6.93 3.56
N VAL A 132 -17.94 -7.84 3.87
CA VAL A 132 -18.02 -9.25 3.49
C VAL A 132 -18.91 -10.04 4.46
N THR A 133 -18.81 -9.74 5.76
CA THR A 133 -19.57 -10.41 6.82
C THR A 133 -20.40 -9.45 7.66
N ARG A 134 -21.53 -9.93 8.17
CA ARG A 134 -22.34 -9.24 9.18
C ARG A 134 -21.64 -9.31 10.53
N GLY A 135 -21.52 -8.17 11.20
CA GLY A 135 -20.94 -8.10 12.55
C GLY A 135 -20.11 -6.84 12.78
N PRO A 136 -19.48 -6.72 13.97
CA PRO A 136 -18.55 -5.64 14.25
C PRO A 136 -17.33 -5.74 13.32
N ILE A 137 -16.89 -4.60 12.83
CA ILE A 137 -15.63 -4.48 12.08
C ILE A 137 -14.58 -3.94 13.05
N ALA A 138 -13.35 -4.47 12.97
CA ALA A 138 -12.24 -3.91 13.73
C ALA A 138 -11.88 -2.52 13.16
N PRO A 139 -11.88 -1.45 13.97
CA PRO A 139 -11.54 -0.11 13.48
C PRO A 139 -10.13 0.00 12.88
N HIS A 140 -9.20 -0.87 13.30
CA HIS A 140 -7.85 -0.95 12.73
C HIS A 140 -7.88 -1.36 11.25
N ASP A 141 -8.77 -2.27 10.86
CA ASP A 141 -8.91 -2.70 9.46
C ASP A 141 -9.46 -1.55 8.61
N ILE A 142 -10.46 -0.83 9.13
CA ILE A 142 -11.03 0.35 8.46
C ILE A 142 -9.95 1.43 8.28
N LEU A 143 -9.09 1.64 9.27
CA LEU A 143 -8.01 2.63 9.19
C LEU A 143 -7.02 2.30 8.08
N ARG A 144 -6.68 1.01 7.92
CA ARG A 144 -5.73 0.56 6.92
C ARG A 144 -6.29 0.66 5.50
N ILE A 145 -7.59 0.39 5.33
CA ILE A 145 -8.22 0.24 4.01
C ILE A 145 -8.87 1.55 3.54
N MET A 146 -9.69 2.16 4.40
CA MET A 146 -10.51 3.33 4.05
C MET A 146 -9.97 4.64 4.62
N GLY A 147 -8.99 4.57 5.52
CA GLY A 147 -8.34 5.74 6.11
C GLY A 147 -9.08 6.33 7.33
N LYS A 148 -8.56 7.47 7.79
CA LYS A 148 -8.95 8.08 9.08
C LYS A 148 -10.42 8.53 9.12
N ASP A 149 -10.92 9.10 8.02
CA ASP A 149 -12.22 9.76 7.99
C ASP A 149 -13.33 8.69 8.07
N ALA A 150 -13.14 7.57 7.36
CA ALA A 150 -14.01 6.41 7.45
C ALA A 150 -14.04 5.80 8.85
N VAL A 151 -12.89 5.68 9.54
CA VAL A 151 -12.83 5.21 10.93
C VAL A 151 -13.57 6.15 11.86
N GLN A 152 -13.35 7.46 11.72
CA GLN A 152 -14.00 8.45 12.55
C GLN A 152 -15.52 8.36 12.42
N GLN A 153 -16.02 8.27 11.18
CA GLN A 153 -17.44 8.17 10.90
C GLN A 153 -18.03 6.85 11.43
N TYR A 154 -17.32 5.73 11.25
CA TYR A 154 -17.68 4.44 11.82
C TYR A 154 -17.80 4.49 13.35
N LEU A 155 -16.83 5.09 14.03
CA LEU A 155 -16.85 5.23 15.49
C LEU A 155 -18.01 6.13 15.97
N ILE A 156 -18.26 7.24 15.27
CA ILE A 156 -19.40 8.11 15.58
C ILE A 156 -20.71 7.33 15.47
N ASP A 157 -20.93 6.64 14.35
CA ASP A 157 -22.16 5.89 14.11
C ASP A 157 -22.36 4.77 15.14
N GLU A 158 -21.30 4.02 15.47
CA GLU A 158 -21.41 2.89 16.39
C GLU A 158 -21.66 3.34 17.84
N ILE A 159 -20.97 4.40 18.28
CA ILE A 159 -21.21 5.00 19.60
C ILE A 159 -22.63 5.60 19.65
N GLN A 160 -23.05 6.30 18.61
CA GLN A 160 -24.36 6.91 18.54
C GLN A 160 -25.49 5.86 18.58
N LYS A 161 -25.32 4.69 17.95
CA LYS A 161 -26.29 3.58 18.05
C LYS A 161 -26.52 3.13 19.48
N VAL A 162 -25.45 3.03 20.29
CA VAL A 162 -25.54 2.62 21.69
C VAL A 162 -26.30 3.66 22.53
N TYR A 163 -25.97 4.94 22.38
CA TYR A 163 -26.66 6.02 23.10
C TYR A 163 -28.12 6.16 22.68
N ARG A 164 -28.41 6.06 21.37
CA ARG A 164 -29.78 6.04 20.85
C ARG A 164 -30.59 4.87 21.41
N ALA A 165 -30.00 3.68 21.52
CA ALA A 165 -30.64 2.51 22.12
C ALA A 165 -30.95 2.71 23.62
N GLN A 166 -30.17 3.53 24.32
CA GLN A 166 -30.41 3.92 25.72
C GLN A 166 -31.34 5.14 25.86
N GLY A 167 -31.84 5.69 24.75
CA GLY A 167 -32.72 6.88 24.75
C GLY A 167 -32.00 8.21 25.03
N VAL A 168 -30.67 8.24 25.00
CA VAL A 168 -29.87 9.45 25.24
C VAL A 168 -29.50 10.10 23.91
N THR A 169 -29.86 11.37 23.74
CA THR A 169 -29.50 12.15 22.55
C THR A 169 -28.18 12.89 22.79
N ILE A 170 -27.13 12.49 22.07
CA ILE A 170 -25.83 13.18 22.04
C ILE A 170 -25.60 13.71 20.63
N HIS A 171 -25.05 14.91 20.51
CA HIS A 171 -24.67 15.47 19.23
C HIS A 171 -23.30 14.93 18.78
N ASP A 172 -23.20 14.52 17.52
CA ASP A 172 -22.01 13.96 16.87
C ASP A 172 -20.72 14.76 17.11
N LYS A 173 -20.80 16.10 17.28
CA LYS A 173 -19.65 16.96 17.56
C LYS A 173 -18.87 16.53 18.81
N HIS A 174 -19.56 16.02 19.84
CA HIS A 174 -18.92 15.60 21.07
C HIS A 174 -18.15 14.30 20.88
N ILE A 175 -18.73 13.36 20.13
CA ILE A 175 -18.09 12.08 19.80
C ILE A 175 -16.91 12.34 18.86
N ALA A 176 -17.09 13.19 17.86
CA ALA A 176 -16.05 13.58 16.90
C ALA A 176 -14.80 14.16 17.59
N VAL A 177 -14.96 14.97 18.63
CA VAL A 177 -13.84 15.50 19.42
C VAL A 177 -13.05 14.38 20.10
N ILE A 178 -13.73 13.36 20.63
CA ILE A 178 -13.08 12.22 21.28
C ILE A 178 -12.38 11.33 20.25
N THR A 179 -13.06 10.97 19.15
CA THR A 179 -12.50 10.13 18.09
C THR A 179 -11.31 10.80 17.40
N ARG A 180 -11.33 12.13 17.27
CA ARG A 180 -10.17 12.90 16.80
C ARG A 180 -8.95 12.71 17.71
N ARG A 181 -9.14 12.61 19.04
CA ARG A 181 -8.04 12.38 19.98
C ARG A 181 -7.52 10.95 19.95
N ILE A 182 -8.36 9.97 19.65
CA ILE A 182 -7.97 8.56 19.46
C ILE A 182 -7.09 8.40 18.20
N LEU A 183 -7.32 9.23 17.19
CA LEU A 183 -6.63 9.23 15.88
C LEU A 183 -5.55 10.31 15.75
N SER A 184 -5.13 10.97 16.84
CA SER A 184 -4.20 12.11 16.76
C SER A 184 -2.76 11.72 16.49
N ASN A 185 -2.38 10.45 16.70
CA ASN A 185 -1.00 10.02 16.65
C ASN A 185 -0.70 9.23 15.37
N VAL A 186 0.57 9.31 14.95
CA VAL A 186 1.12 8.54 13.85
C VAL A 186 2.28 7.69 14.36
N ARG A 187 2.46 6.52 13.75
CA ARG A 187 3.59 5.64 14.00
C ARG A 187 4.59 5.77 12.86
N ILE A 188 5.84 6.08 13.18
CA ILE A 188 6.89 6.24 12.18
C ILE A 188 7.26 4.88 11.58
N ILE A 189 7.32 4.80 10.26
CA ILE A 189 7.79 3.63 9.50
C ILE A 189 9.26 3.83 9.15
N SER A 190 9.58 4.98 8.55
CA SER A 190 10.94 5.35 8.13
C SER A 190 11.24 6.75 8.64
N SER A 191 12.44 6.93 9.20
CA SER A 191 12.90 8.19 9.79
C SER A 191 13.33 9.23 8.75
N GLY A 192 13.74 8.80 7.54
CA GLY A 192 14.40 9.70 6.58
C GLY A 192 15.58 10.45 7.23
N ASP A 193 15.68 11.74 6.96
CA ASP A 193 16.66 12.67 7.55
C ASP A 193 16.14 13.38 8.82
N THR A 194 14.97 12.97 9.33
CA THR A 194 14.39 13.55 10.55
C THR A 194 15.06 12.97 11.81
N LYS A 195 14.81 13.62 12.96
CA LYS A 195 15.23 13.11 14.28
C LYS A 195 14.33 12.01 14.84
N LEU A 196 13.30 11.60 14.10
CA LEU A 196 12.30 10.65 14.55
C LEU A 196 12.82 9.22 14.45
N LEU A 197 12.39 8.35 15.38
CA LEU A 197 12.81 6.94 15.37
C LEU A 197 11.75 6.04 14.71
N PRO A 198 12.15 5.04 13.91
CA PRO A 198 11.23 4.03 13.41
C PRO A 198 10.48 3.34 14.55
N GLY A 199 9.15 3.28 14.45
CA GLY A 199 8.25 2.72 15.45
C GLY A 199 7.83 3.67 16.57
N GLU A 200 8.38 4.89 16.62
CA GLU A 200 7.97 5.93 17.57
C GLU A 200 6.52 6.38 17.30
N LEU A 201 5.80 6.72 18.38
CA LEU A 201 4.47 7.31 18.32
C LEU A 201 4.58 8.81 18.57
N VAL A 202 4.26 9.61 17.56
CA VAL A 202 4.35 11.08 17.60
C VAL A 202 2.96 11.67 17.33
N ASP A 203 2.67 12.84 17.88
CA ASP A 203 1.47 13.59 17.48
C ASP A 203 1.58 13.94 15.99
N ARG A 204 0.46 13.87 15.28
CA ARG A 204 0.39 14.14 13.85
C ARG A 204 0.87 15.55 13.51
N PHE A 205 0.52 16.56 14.31
CA PHE A 205 0.89 17.94 14.01
C PHE A 205 2.40 18.14 14.14
N ASP A 206 3.01 17.57 15.18
CA ASP A 206 4.47 17.62 15.35
C ASP A 206 5.19 16.88 14.21
N TYR A 207 4.68 15.73 13.79
CA TYR A 207 5.19 15.00 12.63
C TYR A 207 5.12 15.83 11.34
N GLU A 208 3.97 16.47 11.07
CA GLU A 208 3.78 17.34 9.90
C GLU A 208 4.74 18.53 9.94
N ASP A 209 4.93 19.16 11.10
CA ASP A 209 5.85 20.29 11.29
C ASP A 209 7.33 19.90 11.12
N ILE A 210 7.74 18.76 11.67
CA ILE A 210 9.12 18.25 11.52
C ILE A 210 9.42 17.94 10.06
N ASN A 211 8.49 17.26 9.38
CA ASN A 211 8.64 16.93 7.96
C ASN A 211 8.65 18.18 7.08
N ALA A 212 7.81 19.18 7.37
CA ALA A 212 7.79 20.43 6.62
C ALA A 212 9.14 21.16 6.71
N LYS A 213 9.82 21.13 7.87
CA LYS A 213 11.15 21.70 8.05
C LYS A 213 12.22 20.96 7.24
N VAL A 214 12.26 19.63 7.34
CA VAL A 214 13.26 18.81 6.62
C VAL A 214 13.07 18.93 5.10
N LEU A 215 11.82 18.96 4.63
CA LEU A 215 11.52 19.17 3.22
C LEU A 215 11.98 20.55 2.73
N ALA A 216 11.83 21.59 3.55
CA ALA A 216 12.30 22.95 3.23
C ALA A 216 13.84 23.04 3.18
N GLU A 217 14.53 22.21 3.95
CA GLU A 217 16.00 22.06 3.93
C GLU A 217 16.49 21.17 2.77
N GLY A 218 15.58 20.53 2.03
CA GLY A 218 15.88 19.66 0.90
C GLY A 218 16.24 18.22 1.28
N GLY A 219 15.96 17.80 2.51
CA GLY A 219 16.17 16.43 2.98
C GLY A 219 14.99 15.50 2.73
N GLU A 220 15.18 14.22 3.02
CA GLU A 220 14.13 13.20 2.91
C GLU A 220 13.20 13.20 4.14
N PRO A 221 11.89 13.43 3.97
CA PRO A 221 10.94 13.45 5.08
C PRO A 221 10.69 12.04 5.65
N ALA A 222 10.30 11.97 6.92
CA ALA A 222 9.91 10.70 7.55
C ALA A 222 8.59 10.19 6.98
N THR A 223 8.46 8.87 6.83
CA THR A 223 7.20 8.21 6.46
C THR A 223 6.53 7.65 7.71
N ALA A 224 5.22 7.86 7.86
CA ALA A 224 4.46 7.40 9.00
C ALA A 224 3.09 6.81 8.60
N GLN A 225 2.54 5.95 9.45
CA GLN A 225 1.19 5.41 9.33
C GLN A 225 0.31 5.93 10.47
N ALA A 226 -0.95 6.23 10.18
CA ALA A 226 -1.90 6.62 11.22
C ALA A 226 -2.03 5.52 12.28
N ALA A 227 -2.03 5.91 13.56
CA ALA A 227 -2.18 4.99 14.68
C ALA A 227 -3.53 5.23 15.37
N LEU A 228 -4.32 4.16 15.53
CA LEU A 228 -5.52 4.19 16.36
C LEU A 228 -5.14 3.79 17.79
N LEU A 229 -5.21 4.73 18.73
CA LEU A 229 -4.88 4.49 20.13
C LEU A 229 -6.15 4.46 20.98
N GLY A 230 -6.26 3.48 21.89
CA GLY A 230 -7.30 3.50 22.91
C GLY A 230 -7.21 4.76 23.78
N ILE A 231 -8.33 5.20 24.36
CA ILE A 231 -8.44 6.49 25.07
C ILE A 231 -7.42 6.65 26.20
N THR A 232 -7.06 5.56 26.89
CA THR A 232 -6.02 5.55 27.94
C THR A 232 -4.65 5.89 27.35
N ARG A 233 -4.25 5.21 26.27
CA ARG A 233 -2.95 5.47 25.62
C ARG A 233 -2.91 6.84 24.96
N ALA A 234 -4.00 7.26 24.30
CA ALA A 234 -4.12 8.58 23.69
C ALA A 234 -4.07 9.73 24.71
N SER A 235 -4.49 9.47 25.96
CA SER A 235 -4.40 10.42 27.08
C SER A 235 -3.01 10.47 27.70
N LEU A 236 -2.28 9.36 27.71
CA LEU A 236 -0.91 9.29 28.22
C LEU A 236 0.13 9.80 27.22
N SER A 237 -0.18 9.79 25.93
CA SER A 237 0.68 10.31 24.86
C SER A 237 0.57 11.82 24.66
N LYS A 238 0.09 12.57 25.66
CA LYS A 238 0.08 14.04 25.62
C LYS A 238 1.46 14.61 25.94
N ASP A 239 1.74 15.79 25.40
CA ASP A 239 3.02 16.50 25.63
C ASP A 239 3.16 17.02 27.06
N SER A 240 2.05 17.24 27.76
CA SER A 240 2.08 17.64 29.17
C SER A 240 2.18 16.42 30.08
N TRP A 241 3.38 16.17 30.61
CA TRP A 241 3.62 15.14 31.62
C TRP A 241 2.74 15.33 32.86
N LEU A 242 2.46 16.57 33.26
CA LEU A 242 1.61 16.89 34.40
C LEU A 242 0.14 16.49 34.14
N ALA A 243 -0.35 16.71 32.91
CA ALA A 243 -1.69 16.29 32.51
C ALA A 243 -1.80 14.77 32.33
N ALA A 244 -0.74 14.11 31.86
CA ALA A 244 -0.69 12.64 31.77
C ALA A 244 -0.66 12.01 33.16
N ALA A 245 0.16 12.55 34.07
CA ALA A 245 0.35 12.06 35.44
C ALA A 245 -0.92 12.19 36.30
N SER A 246 -1.79 13.16 36.01
CA SER A 246 -3.07 13.35 36.70
C SER A 246 -4.17 12.40 36.21
N PHE A 247 -3.99 11.73 35.07
CA PHE A 247 -4.95 10.75 34.55
C PHE A 247 -4.75 9.37 35.22
N GLN A 248 -3.66 8.68 34.87
CA GLN A 248 -3.28 7.35 35.38
C GLN A 248 -1.76 7.12 35.24
N GLU A 249 -1.23 6.01 35.76
CA GLU A 249 0.18 5.61 35.63
C GLU A 249 1.20 6.64 36.15
N THR A 250 0.84 7.42 37.17
CA THR A 250 1.63 8.56 37.70
C THR A 250 3.10 8.23 37.93
N GLY A 251 3.41 7.06 38.50
CA GLY A 251 4.80 6.63 38.74
C GLY A 251 5.60 6.47 37.44
N ARG A 252 5.02 5.83 36.42
CA ARG A 252 5.70 5.65 35.11
C ARG A 252 5.89 6.99 34.41
N VAL A 253 4.86 7.85 34.42
CA VAL A 253 4.92 9.17 33.77
C VAL A 253 5.97 10.07 34.41
N LEU A 254 6.07 10.09 35.74
CA LEU A 254 7.08 10.88 36.44
C LEU A 254 8.50 10.38 36.18
N VAL A 255 8.70 9.06 36.10
CA VAL A 255 10.01 8.49 35.75
C VAL A 255 10.39 8.85 34.32
N ASP A 256 9.48 8.71 33.35
CA ASP A 256 9.73 9.10 31.96
C ASP A 256 10.05 10.60 31.84
N ALA A 257 9.32 11.45 32.56
CA ALA A 257 9.59 12.88 32.60
C ALA A 257 10.99 13.17 33.18
N ALA A 258 11.34 12.55 34.32
CA ALA A 258 12.65 12.73 34.95
C ALA A 258 13.83 12.27 34.06
N ILE A 259 13.62 11.24 33.21
CA ILE A 259 14.63 10.78 32.24
C ILE A 259 14.79 11.78 31.09
N LYS A 260 13.69 12.39 30.62
CA LYS A 260 13.69 13.33 29.49
C LYS A 260 14.17 14.74 29.87
N GLY A 261 14.11 15.10 31.15
CA GLY A 261 14.52 16.41 31.69
C GLY A 261 13.38 17.42 31.70
#